data_AF-A0A357D059-F1
#
_entry.id   AF-A0A357D059-F1
#
_cell.length_a   1.000
_cell.length_b   1.000
_cell.length_c   1.000
_cell.angle_alpha   90.00
_cell.angle_beta   90.00
_cell.angle_gamma   90.00
#
_symmetry.space_group_name_H-M   'P 1'
#
loop_
_entity.id
_entity.type
_entity.pdbx_description
1 polymer ?
#
loop_
_entity_poly.entity_id
_entity_poly.type
_entity_poly.pdbx_seq_one_letter_code
_entity_poly.pdbx_strand_id
1 'polypeptide(L)'
;ATEEGITVNEVADKYIAEYLTDAKGLGIRPATFNPRATQNIDRIIEMIKTLIEKGHAYVSGGDVYFDQKSNPSYGKLSHYNLDDLEAGVRIDVNEEK
;
A
#
# COMPACT_ATOMS: atom_id res chain seq x y z
N ALA A 1 18.83 -1.38 -1.47
CA ALA A 1 19.18 -1.34 -2.91
C ALA A 1 20.33 -0.38 -3.16
N THR A 2 20.09 0.94 -3.14
CA THR A 2 21.15 1.95 -3.32
C THR A 2 22.27 1.84 -2.30
N GLU A 3 21.94 1.62 -1.02
CA GLU A 3 22.93 1.44 0.06
C GLU A 3 23.74 0.14 -0.07
N GLU A 4 23.11 -0.95 -0.54
CA GLU A 4 23.72 -2.28 -0.67
C GLU A 4 24.37 -2.52 -2.05
N GLY A 5 24.26 -1.58 -2.99
CA GLY A 5 24.82 -1.71 -4.34
C GLY A 5 24.20 -2.81 -5.22
N ILE A 6 23.02 -3.31 -4.84
CA ILE A 6 22.28 -4.39 -5.55
C ILE A 6 20.92 -3.90 -6.03
N THR A 7 20.32 -4.63 -6.98
CA THR A 7 19.02 -4.29 -7.55
C THR A 7 17.89 -4.40 -6.52
N VAL A 8 16.79 -3.68 -6.74
CA VAL A 8 15.59 -3.75 -5.88
C VAL A 8 15.06 -5.19 -5.76
N ASN A 9 15.11 -5.96 -6.85
CA ASN A 9 14.67 -7.35 -6.84
C ASN A 9 15.57 -8.23 -5.98
N GLU A 10 16.89 -8.09 -6.11
CA GLU A 10 17.85 -8.88 -5.30
C GLU A 10 17.71 -8.60 -3.80
N VAL A 11 17.50 -7.33 -3.43
CA VAL A 11 17.24 -6.95 -2.04
C VAL A 11 15.97 -7.62 -1.54
N ALA A 12 14.89 -7.53 -2.32
CA ALA A 12 13.61 -8.12 -1.93
C ALA A 12 13.73 -9.65 -1.79
N ASP A 13 14.40 -10.33 -2.73
CA ASP A 13 14.59 -11.78 -2.69
C ASP A 13 15.43 -12.24 -1.49
N LYS A 14 16.50 -11.50 -1.18
CA LYS A 14 17.33 -11.74 0.01
C LYS A 14 16.48 -11.69 1.29
N TYR A 15 15.75 -10.60 1.50
CA TYR A 15 14.96 -10.43 2.73
C TYR A 15 13.72 -11.34 2.79
N ILE A 16 13.15 -11.71 1.65
CA ILE A 16 12.10 -12.75 1.60
C ILE A 16 12.66 -14.10 2.09
N ALA A 17 13.87 -14.47 1.68
CA ALA A 17 14.49 -15.72 2.11
C ALA A 17 14.83 -15.72 3.62
N GLU A 18 15.32 -14.60 4.14
CA GLU A 18 15.57 -14.42 5.58
C GLU A 18 14.26 -14.53 6.39
N TYR A 19 13.21 -13.81 5.98
CA TYR A 19 11.89 -13.89 6.62
C TYR A 19 11.35 -15.33 6.67
N LEU A 20 11.46 -16.09 5.58
CA LEU A 20 10.98 -17.47 5.54
C LEU A 20 11.78 -18.39 6.47
N THR A 21 13.08 -18.14 6.63
CA THR A 21 13.95 -18.87 7.56
C THR A 21 13.49 -18.64 9.00
N ASP A 22 13.27 -17.38 9.37
CA ASP A 22 12.83 -17.01 10.72
C ASP A 22 11.41 -17.50 11.02
N ALA A 23 10.49 -17.33 10.06
CA ALA A 23 9.10 -17.77 10.21
C ALA A 23 9.04 -19.29 10.44
N LYS A 24 9.83 -20.07 9.69
CA LYS A 24 9.96 -21.51 9.90
C LYS A 24 10.58 -21.83 11.27
N GLY A 25 11.62 -21.10 11.68
CA GLY A 25 12.26 -21.24 12.99
C GLY A 25 11.30 -21.01 14.16
N LEU A 26 10.35 -20.09 13.99
CA LEU A 26 9.29 -19.80 14.96
C LEU A 26 8.09 -20.78 14.89
N GLY A 27 8.14 -21.78 14.00
CA GLY A 27 7.05 -22.75 13.83
C GLY A 27 5.80 -22.17 13.14
N ILE A 28 5.93 -21.03 12.44
CA ILE A 28 4.84 -20.43 11.68
C ILE A 28 4.49 -21.34 10.51
N ARG A 29 3.18 -21.60 10.33
CA ARG A 29 2.69 -22.39 9.21
C ARG A 29 2.85 -21.61 7.91
N PRO A 30 3.32 -22.26 6.82
CA PRO A 30 3.41 -21.60 5.51
C PRO A 30 2.05 -21.06 5.06
N ALA A 31 2.05 -19.84 4.52
CA ALA A 31 0.88 -19.30 3.84
C ALA A 31 0.55 -20.13 2.59
N THR A 32 -0.74 -20.25 2.27
CA THR A 32 -1.18 -20.93 1.03
C THR A 32 -0.67 -20.21 -0.22
N PHE A 33 -0.58 -18.88 -0.16
CA PHE A 33 -0.07 -18.03 -1.24
C PHE A 33 0.72 -16.85 -0.66
N ASN A 34 1.79 -16.44 -1.34
CA ASN A 34 2.58 -15.25 -1.04
C ASN A 34 2.66 -14.35 -2.28
N PRO A 35 1.57 -13.64 -2.66
CA PRO A 35 1.56 -12.80 -3.84
C PRO A 35 2.48 -11.58 -3.66
N ARG A 36 3.32 -11.30 -4.67
CA ARG A 36 4.18 -10.12 -4.66
C ARG A 36 3.49 -8.95 -5.35
N ALA A 37 3.60 -7.75 -4.78
CA ALA A 37 3.05 -6.54 -5.42
C ALA A 37 3.60 -6.34 -6.84
N THR A 38 4.90 -6.55 -7.03
CA THR A 38 5.59 -6.46 -8.33
C THR A 38 5.07 -7.44 -9.38
N GLN A 39 4.41 -8.52 -8.97
CA GLN A 39 3.79 -9.53 -9.85
C GLN A 39 2.30 -9.30 -10.07
N ASN A 40 1.69 -8.28 -9.44
CA ASN A 40 0.25 -8.02 -9.47
C ASN A 40 -0.06 -6.58 -9.91
N ILE A 41 0.87 -5.91 -10.60
CA ILE A 41 0.73 -4.51 -11.03
C ILE A 41 -0.52 -4.31 -11.90
N ASP A 42 -0.79 -5.22 -12.84
CA ASP A 42 -1.97 -5.10 -13.71
C ASP A 42 -3.27 -5.08 -12.92
N ARG A 43 -3.40 -5.94 -11.89
CA ARG A 43 -4.57 -5.98 -11.00
C ARG A 43 -4.69 -4.72 -10.15
N ILE A 44 -3.57 -4.19 -9.69
CA ILE A 44 -3.55 -2.91 -8.94
C ILE A 44 -4.06 -1.78 -9.85
N ILE A 45 -3.62 -1.73 -11.11
CA ILE A 45 -4.07 -0.76 -12.10
C ILE A 45 -5.57 -0.92 -12.39
N GLU A 46 -6.06 -2.15 -12.58
CA GLU A 46 -7.49 -2.44 -12.78
C GLU A 46 -8.34 -1.97 -11.59
N MET A 47 -7.88 -2.21 -10.37
CA MET A 47 -8.54 -1.74 -9.15
C MET A 47 -8.59 -0.20 -9.13
N ILE A 48 -7.48 0.47 -9.43
CA ILE A 48 -7.41 1.93 -9.48
C ILE A 48 -8.38 2.49 -10.53
N LYS A 49 -8.41 1.93 -11.74
CA LYS A 49 -9.35 2.32 -12.80
C LYS A 49 -10.80 2.21 -12.33
N THR A 50 -11.14 1.08 -11.69
CA THR A 50 -12.48 0.85 -11.14
C THR A 50 -12.84 1.91 -10.08
N LEU A 51 -11.89 2.34 -9.25
CA LEU A 51 -12.13 3.38 -8.25
C LEU A 51 -12.35 4.75 -8.90
N ILE A 52 -11.60 5.10 -9.94
CA ILE A 52 -11.80 6.32 -10.72
C ILE A 52 -13.18 6.31 -11.38
N GLU A 53 -13.54 5.23 -12.06
CA GLU A 53 -14.83 5.08 -12.75
C GLU A 53 -16.02 5.21 -11.79
N LYS A 54 -15.86 4.77 -10.54
CA LYS A 54 -16.87 4.87 -9.49
C LYS A 54 -16.87 6.21 -8.74
N GLY A 55 -15.98 7.14 -9.08
CA GLY A 55 -15.87 8.44 -8.41
C GLY A 55 -15.26 8.37 -7.01
N HIS A 56 -14.49 7.32 -6.71
CA HIS A 56 -13.77 7.14 -5.44
C HIS A 56 -12.28 7.49 -5.51
N ALA A 57 -11.77 7.83 -6.70
CA ALA A 57 -10.40 8.25 -6.91
C ALA A 57 -10.31 9.33 -8.00
N TYR A 58 -9.26 10.14 -7.95
CA TYR A 58 -9.02 11.24 -8.89
C TYR A 58 -7.53 11.38 -9.21
N VAL A 59 -7.23 12.03 -10.33
CA VAL A 59 -5.85 12.27 -10.80
C VAL A 59 -5.43 13.69 -10.43
N SER A 60 -4.24 13.85 -9.85
CA SER A 60 -3.61 15.15 -9.56
C SER A 60 -2.10 15.04 -9.71
N GLY A 61 -1.44 16.01 -10.36
CA GLY A 61 0.04 16.01 -10.50
C GLY A 61 0.63 14.83 -11.28
N GLY A 62 -0.20 14.02 -11.96
CA GLY A 62 0.24 12.76 -12.58
C GLY A 62 0.11 11.53 -11.67
N ASP A 63 -0.25 11.74 -10.40
CA ASP A 63 -0.57 10.70 -9.43
C ASP A 63 -2.08 10.44 -9.35
N VAL A 64 -2.45 9.30 -8.76
CA VAL A 64 -3.85 8.95 -8.47
C VAL A 64 -4.07 8.89 -6.96
N TYR A 65 -5.04 9.66 -6.48
CA TYR A 65 -5.43 9.75 -5.08
C TYR A 65 -6.80 9.12 -4.84
N PHE A 66 -6.99 8.52 -3.65
CA PHE A 66 -8.29 8.03 -3.19
C PHE A 66 -9.04 9.15 -2.45
N ASP A 67 -10.29 9.39 -2.82
CA ASP A 67 -11.15 10.36 -2.14
C ASP A 67 -11.82 9.71 -0.92
N GLN A 68 -11.35 10.07 0.26
CA GLN A 68 -11.86 9.55 1.53
C GLN A 68 -13.31 9.98 1.78
N LYS A 69 -13.70 11.18 1.33
CA LYS A 69 -15.05 11.75 1.52
C LYS A 69 -16.08 11.02 0.65
N SER A 70 -15.64 10.41 -0.45
CA SER A 70 -16.50 9.60 -1.32
C SER A 70 -16.97 8.28 -0.66
N ASN A 71 -16.36 7.85 0.45
CA ASN A 71 -16.74 6.65 1.19
C ASN A 71 -17.30 7.01 2.58
N PRO A 72 -18.63 6.97 2.78
CA PRO A 72 -19.26 7.30 4.06
C PRO A 72 -18.85 6.39 5.24
N SER A 73 -18.28 5.23 4.96
CA SER A 73 -17.78 4.30 5.97
C SER A 73 -16.26 4.40 6.21
N TYR A 74 -15.60 5.41 5.66
CA TYR A 74 -14.17 5.63 5.88
C TYR A 74 -13.89 5.85 7.37
N GLY A 75 -12.83 5.22 7.89
CA GLY A 75 -12.49 5.26 9.33
C GLY A 75 -13.18 4.20 10.20
N LYS A 76 -14.14 3.44 9.67
CA LYS A 76 -14.86 2.39 10.43
C LYS A 76 -13.95 1.34 11.10
N LEU A 77 -12.81 1.00 10.49
CA LEU A 77 -11.87 0.01 11.02
C LEU A 77 -11.05 0.55 12.21
N SER A 78 -10.67 1.82 12.16
CA SER A 78 -9.82 2.45 13.16
C SER A 78 -10.62 3.20 14.24
N HIS A 79 -11.95 3.33 14.06
CA HIS A 79 -12.86 4.11 14.89
C HIS A 79 -12.57 5.63 14.93
N TYR A 80 -11.87 6.15 13.93
CA TYR A 80 -11.67 7.60 13.77
C TYR A 80 -12.66 8.18 12.78
N ASN A 81 -13.24 9.32 13.11
CA ASN A 81 -14.00 10.12 12.16
C ASN A 81 -13.03 10.93 11.28
N LEU A 82 -13.47 11.29 10.07
CA LEU A 82 -12.66 12.09 9.14
C LEU A 82 -12.18 13.41 9.76
N ASP A 83 -13.02 14.05 10.56
CA ASP A 83 -12.70 15.30 11.26
C ASP A 83 -11.58 15.13 12.31
N ASP A 84 -11.50 13.96 12.96
CA ASP A 84 -10.46 13.65 13.95
C ASP A 84 -9.13 13.23 13.28
N LEU A 85 -9.21 12.70 12.05
CA LEU A 85 -8.06 12.29 11.25
C LEU A 85 -7.24 13.49 10.78
N GLU A 86 -7.87 14.60 10.39
CA GLU A 86 -7.18 15.83 9.94
C GLU A 86 -6.31 16.45 11.05
N ALA A 87 -6.71 16.34 12.32
CA ALA A 87 -5.97 16.88 13.46
C ALA A 87 -4.71 16.07 13.83
N GLY A 88 -4.60 14.81 13.39
CA GLY A 88 -3.50 13.90 13.70
C GLY A 88 -2.46 13.73 12.59
N VAL A 89 -2.65 14.36 11.43
CA VAL A 89 -1.72 14.26 10.31
C VAL A 89 -0.40 14.93 10.68
N ARG A 90 0.71 14.16 10.64
CA ARG A 90 2.05 14.75 10.55
C ARG A 90 2.15 15.38 9.17
N ILE A 91 1.97 16.69 9.10
CA ILE A 91 1.96 17.45 7.86
C ILE A 91 3.40 17.54 7.34
N ASP A 92 3.80 16.62 6.47
CA ASP A 92 4.67 16.96 5.34
C ASP A 92 3.74 17.37 4.20
N VAL A 93 3.55 18.68 4.00
CA VAL A 93 2.71 19.21 2.92
C VAL A 93 3.37 18.80 1.60
N ASN A 94 2.73 17.91 0.85
CA ASN A 94 2.95 17.86 -0.59
C ASN A 94 1.89 18.76 -1.23
N GLU A 95 2.31 19.87 -1.84
CA GLU A 95 1.44 20.93 -2.36
C GLU A 95 0.56 20.48 -3.55
N GLU A 96 0.76 19.27 -4.07
CA GLU A 96 0.03 18.73 -5.23
C GLU A 96 -1.19 17.85 -4.89
N LYS A 97 -1.54 17.71 -3.60
CA LYS A 97 -2.77 17.02 -3.16
C LYS A 97 -4.02 17.87 -3.30
#